data_AF-A0A352DT95-F1
#
_entry.id   AF-A0A352DT95-F1
#
_cell.length_a   1.000
_cell.length_b   1.000
_cell.length_c   1.000
_cell.angle_alpha   90.00
_cell.angle_beta   90.00
_cell.angle_gamma   90.00
#
_symmetry.space_group_name_H-M   'P 1'
#
loop_
_entity.id
_entity.type
_entity.pdbx_description
1 polymer ?
#
loop_
_entity_poly.entity_id
_entity_poly.type
_entity_poly.pdbx_seq_one_letter_code
_entity_poly.pdbx_strand_id
1 'polypeptide(L)'
;MPAEMAPVAAAYGSGVHAYFAGDYDRSFAVLTDAIAAGIKDPRAWYFRGLAALRLGRLDEAEADFTEGAERESSGTGAWSVSRSLERVQGADRLRLERHRVRARVAALQRDRDALRRRISELDEAQPDVRRARRPAGGARDDGSPFDGGGAAEAIPAPAAGDETSATPPPPAEDDAPIKL
;
A
#
# COMPACT_ATOMS: atom_id res chain seq x y z
N MET A 1 26.71 -31.98 -13.95
CA MET A 1 25.83 -32.40 -12.83
C MET A 1 24.74 -31.34 -12.72
N PRO A 2 23.46 -31.62 -12.97
CA PRO A 2 22.43 -30.61 -12.79
C PRO A 2 22.32 -30.36 -11.28
N ALA A 3 22.48 -29.09 -10.88
CA ALA A 3 22.25 -28.67 -9.51
C ALA A 3 20.82 -29.09 -9.13
N GLU A 4 20.72 -29.88 -8.07
CA GLU A 4 19.47 -30.30 -7.46
C GLU A 4 18.71 -29.03 -7.08
N MET A 5 17.83 -28.56 -7.96
CA MET A 5 17.03 -27.38 -7.70
C MET A 5 16.05 -27.75 -6.60
N ALA A 6 16.43 -27.49 -5.36
CA ALA A 6 15.50 -27.50 -4.24
C ALA A 6 14.26 -26.72 -4.70
N PRO A 7 13.04 -27.25 -4.49
CA PRO A 7 11.83 -26.58 -4.94
C PRO A 7 11.91 -25.12 -4.52
N VAL A 8 11.53 -24.19 -5.40
CA VAL A 8 11.77 -22.73 -5.24
C VAL A 8 11.40 -22.22 -3.84
N ALA A 9 10.36 -22.79 -3.22
CA ALA A 9 9.96 -22.52 -1.83
C ALA A 9 10.97 -23.00 -0.76
N ALA A 10 11.59 -24.17 -0.93
CA ALA A 10 12.64 -24.68 -0.06
C ALA A 10 13.95 -23.88 -0.18
N ALA A 11 14.24 -23.32 -1.36
CA ALA A 11 15.42 -22.50 -1.57
C ALA A 11 15.42 -21.23 -0.69
N TYR A 12 14.27 -20.58 -0.51
CA TYR A 12 14.13 -19.47 0.45
C TYR A 12 14.48 -19.91 1.88
N GLY A 13 13.89 -21.02 2.36
CA GLY A 13 14.14 -21.52 3.71
C GLY A 13 15.62 -21.86 3.95
N SER A 14 16.26 -22.51 2.97
CA SER A 14 17.69 -22.82 3.00
C SER A 14 18.55 -21.55 3.05
N GLY A 15 18.24 -20.55 2.20
CA GLY A 15 18.97 -19.27 2.18
C GLY A 15 18.88 -18.54 3.52
N VAL A 16 17.67 -18.45 4.09
CA VAL A 16 17.46 -17.83 5.41
C VAL A 16 18.17 -18.60 6.52
N HIS A 17 18.16 -19.92 6.48
CA HIS A 17 18.90 -20.73 7.45
C HIS A 17 20.41 -20.46 7.37
N ALA A 18 20.97 -20.43 6.16
CA ALA A 18 22.38 -20.10 5.94
C ALA A 18 22.73 -18.69 6.45
N TYR A 19 21.87 -17.69 6.20
CA TYR A 19 22.05 -16.33 6.72
C TYR A 19 22.16 -16.31 8.25
N PHE A 20 21.24 -16.99 8.94
CA PHE A 20 21.26 -17.04 10.40
C PHE A 20 22.37 -17.94 10.97
N ALA A 21 22.92 -18.85 10.18
CA ALA A 21 24.12 -19.61 10.51
C ALA A 21 25.42 -18.80 10.31
N GLY A 22 25.33 -17.59 9.74
CA GLY A 22 26.49 -16.74 9.42
C GLY A 22 27.19 -17.11 8.11
N ASP A 23 26.66 -18.08 7.36
CA ASP A 23 27.16 -18.48 6.05
C ASP A 23 26.53 -17.57 4.98
N TYR A 24 27.04 -16.34 4.92
CA TYR A 24 26.49 -15.29 4.06
C TYR A 24 26.73 -15.56 2.58
N ASP A 25 27.86 -16.17 2.21
CA ASP A 25 28.16 -16.56 0.84
C ASP A 25 27.16 -17.60 0.33
N ARG A 26 26.92 -18.67 1.11
CA ARG A 26 25.90 -19.67 0.77
C ARG A 26 24.51 -19.07 0.73
N SER A 27 24.15 -18.23 1.71
CA SER A 27 22.86 -17.53 1.72
C SER A 27 22.67 -16.73 0.42
N PHE A 28 23.68 -15.97 0.02
CA PHE A 28 23.64 -15.14 -1.17
C PHE A 28 23.51 -16.00 -2.44
N ALA A 29 24.28 -17.08 -2.56
CA ALA A 29 24.23 -17.98 -3.72
C ALA A 29 22.85 -18.66 -3.85
N VAL A 30 22.36 -19.30 -2.77
CA VAL A 30 21.08 -20.02 -2.78
C VAL A 30 19.91 -19.08 -3.09
N LEU A 31 19.91 -17.87 -2.52
CA LEU A 31 18.85 -16.90 -2.79
C LEU A 31 18.96 -16.31 -4.21
N THR A 32 20.17 -16.19 -4.75
CA THR A 32 20.37 -15.79 -6.15
C THR A 32 19.79 -16.82 -7.10
N ASP A 33 20.06 -18.10 -6.87
CA ASP A 33 19.50 -19.19 -7.68
C ASP A 33 17.98 -19.25 -7.56
N ALA A 34 17.44 -19.04 -6.35
CA ALA A 34 15.98 -18.97 -6.12
C ALA A 34 15.32 -17.81 -6.89
N ILE A 35 15.97 -16.64 -6.90
CA ILE A 35 15.52 -15.46 -7.65
C ILE A 35 15.59 -15.73 -9.16
N ALA A 36 16.68 -16.32 -9.65
CA ALA A 36 16.84 -16.72 -11.04
C ALA A 36 15.79 -17.76 -11.48
N ALA A 37 15.40 -18.65 -10.57
CA ALA A 37 14.32 -19.63 -10.78
C ALA A 37 12.90 -19.02 -10.77
N GLY A 38 12.77 -17.71 -10.53
CA GLY A 38 11.49 -17.00 -10.60
C GLY A 38 10.66 -17.06 -9.32
N ILE A 39 11.31 -17.17 -8.14
CA ILE A 39 10.61 -16.96 -6.87
C ILE A 39 9.87 -15.62 -6.88
N LYS A 40 8.66 -15.58 -6.33
CA LYS A 40 7.84 -14.35 -6.24
C LYS A 40 7.83 -13.73 -4.85
N ASP A 41 8.48 -14.39 -3.89
CA ASP A 41 8.45 -14.00 -2.48
C ASP A 41 9.43 -12.85 -2.20
N PRO A 42 8.96 -11.62 -1.88
CA PRO A 42 9.81 -10.46 -1.65
C PRO A 42 10.86 -10.68 -0.55
N ARG A 43 10.63 -11.63 0.37
CA ARG A 43 11.58 -11.98 1.43
C ARG A 43 12.90 -12.52 0.89
N ALA A 44 12.91 -13.15 -0.28
CA ALA A 44 14.15 -13.66 -0.87
C ALA A 44 15.14 -12.53 -1.18
N TRP A 45 14.65 -11.42 -1.74
CA TRP A 45 15.46 -10.22 -2.00
C TRP A 45 15.96 -9.60 -0.71
N TYR A 46 15.13 -9.47 0.33
CA TYR A 46 15.57 -8.91 1.61
C TYR A 46 16.69 -9.74 2.24
N PHE A 47 16.57 -11.06 2.29
CA PHE A 47 17.62 -11.89 2.87
C PHE A 47 18.87 -11.97 1.99
N ARG A 48 18.74 -11.86 0.66
CA ARG A 48 19.90 -11.74 -0.23
C ARG A 48 20.64 -10.43 0.00
N GLY A 49 19.92 -9.32 0.08
CA GLY A 49 20.49 -8.01 0.37
C GLY A 49 21.12 -7.94 1.76
N LEU A 50 20.51 -8.58 2.76
CA LEU A 50 21.12 -8.69 4.09
C LEU A 50 22.40 -9.52 4.06
N ALA A 51 22.44 -10.63 3.32
CA ALA A 51 23.68 -11.39 3.12
C ALA A 51 24.74 -10.55 2.39
N ALA A 52 24.35 -9.81 1.35
CA ALA A 52 25.22 -8.90 0.61
C ALA A 52 25.82 -7.80 1.51
N LEU A 53 25.03 -7.20 2.42
CA LEU A 53 25.53 -6.25 3.42
C LEU A 53 26.64 -6.87 4.28
N ARG A 54 26.44 -8.12 4.72
CA ARG A 54 27.40 -8.84 5.56
C ARG A 54 28.68 -9.20 4.81
N LEU A 55 28.59 -9.37 3.49
CA LEU A 55 29.72 -9.55 2.59
C LEU A 55 30.36 -8.22 2.13
N GLY A 56 29.88 -7.07 2.60
CA GLY A 56 30.40 -5.74 2.21
C GLY A 56 29.93 -5.23 0.85
N ARG A 57 28.99 -5.93 0.20
CA ARG A 57 28.44 -5.59 -1.12
C ARG A 57 27.25 -4.64 -0.97
N LEU A 58 27.56 -3.38 -0.62
CA LEU A 58 26.55 -2.38 -0.28
C LEU A 58 25.60 -2.07 -1.45
N ASP A 59 26.13 -1.89 -2.67
CA ASP A 59 25.30 -1.52 -3.83
C ASP A 59 24.32 -2.64 -4.20
N GLU A 60 24.77 -3.89 -4.17
CA GLU A 60 23.92 -5.07 -4.39
C GLU A 60 22.82 -5.16 -3.32
N ALA A 61 23.15 -4.87 -2.06
CA ALA A 61 22.17 -4.87 -0.99
C ALA A 61 21.09 -3.79 -1.15
N GLU A 62 21.47 -2.56 -1.50
CA GLU A 62 20.53 -1.46 -1.70
C GLU A 62 19.61 -1.73 -2.91
N ALA A 63 20.13 -2.34 -3.98
CA ALA A 63 19.35 -2.78 -5.12
C ALA A 63 18.33 -3.87 -4.72
N ASP A 64 18.77 -4.85 -3.93
CA ASP A 64 17.92 -5.93 -3.42
C ASP A 64 16.82 -5.44 -2.49
N PHE A 65 17.11 -4.48 -1.62
CA PHE A 65 16.10 -3.89 -0.75
C PHE A 65 15.05 -3.11 -1.54
N THR A 66 15.48 -2.42 -2.60
CA THR A 66 14.58 -1.69 -3.51
C THR A 66 13.63 -2.68 -4.21
N GLU A 67 14.19 -3.72 -4.83
CA GLU A 67 13.41 -4.76 -5.53
C GLU A 67 12.46 -5.52 -4.60
N GLY A 68 12.93 -5.91 -3.41
CA GLY A 68 12.09 -6.54 -2.40
C GLY A 68 10.91 -5.68 -1.98
N ALA A 69 11.14 -4.38 -1.80
CA ALA A 69 10.11 -3.41 -1.40
C ALA A 69 9.10 -3.12 -2.53
N GLU A 70 9.56 -3.03 -3.77
CA GLU A 70 8.68 -2.88 -4.93
C GLU A 70 7.78 -4.11 -5.10
N ARG A 71 8.34 -5.31 -4.92
CA ARG A 71 7.57 -6.57 -5.01
C ARG A 71 6.60 -6.75 -3.84
N GLU A 72 6.98 -6.34 -2.64
CA GLU A 72 6.08 -6.31 -1.48
C GLU A 72 4.91 -5.35 -1.71
N SER A 73 5.17 -4.16 -2.28
CA SER A 73 4.15 -3.13 -2.47
C SER A 73 3.27 -3.32 -3.71
N SER A 74 3.76 -4.00 -4.75
CA SER A 74 3.03 -4.29 -5.99
C SER A 74 2.31 -5.64 -6.00
N GLY A 75 2.70 -6.57 -5.12
CA GLY A 75 2.26 -7.96 -5.16
C GLY A 75 0.92 -8.22 -4.46
N THR A 76 0.11 -9.11 -5.05
CA THR A 76 -1.13 -9.65 -4.48
C THR A 76 -0.87 -10.84 -3.52
N GLY A 77 0.13 -10.72 -2.65
CA GLY A 77 0.56 -11.80 -1.76
C GLY A 77 0.65 -11.33 -0.31
N ALA A 78 -0.09 -11.97 0.59
CA ALA A 78 0.01 -11.74 2.03
C ALA A 78 1.28 -12.41 2.60
N TRP A 79 2.45 -11.90 2.23
CA TRP A 79 3.73 -12.37 2.77
C TRP A 79 3.95 -11.79 4.17
N SER A 80 4.32 -12.63 5.13
CA SER A 80 4.63 -12.19 6.51
C SER A 80 6.03 -11.59 6.63
N VAL A 81 6.37 -10.64 5.75
CA VAL A 81 7.71 -10.01 5.68
C VAL A 81 8.16 -9.49 7.05
N SER A 82 7.28 -8.78 7.75
CA SER A 82 7.62 -8.21 9.06
C SER A 82 7.97 -9.28 10.09
N ARG A 83 7.27 -10.42 10.09
CA ARG A 83 7.59 -11.57 10.97
C ARG A 83 8.92 -12.20 10.59
N SER A 84 9.18 -12.38 9.30
CA SER A 84 10.46 -12.97 8.84
C SER A 84 11.68 -12.12 9.20
N LEU A 85 11.52 -10.80 9.32
CA LEU A 85 12.59 -9.87 9.66
C LEU A 85 12.69 -9.55 11.15
N GLU A 86 11.92 -10.21 12.02
CA GLU A 86 11.90 -9.93 13.47
C GLU A 86 13.27 -10.11 14.14
N ARG A 87 14.09 -11.02 13.64
CA ARG A 87 15.46 -11.26 14.12
C ARG A 87 16.48 -10.25 13.59
N VAL A 88 16.10 -9.42 12.62
CA VAL A 88 16.96 -8.42 12.00
C VAL A 88 16.70 -7.08 12.69
N GLN A 89 17.70 -6.57 13.41
CA GLN A 89 17.57 -5.38 14.24
C GLN A 89 18.71 -4.39 13.98
N GLY A 90 18.55 -3.15 14.47
CA GLY A 90 19.56 -2.10 14.38
C GLY A 90 19.64 -1.42 13.01
N ALA A 91 20.87 -1.07 12.60
CA ALA A 91 21.11 -0.27 11.38
C ALA A 91 20.61 -0.97 10.11
N ASP A 92 20.81 -2.28 10.01
CA ASP A 92 20.38 -3.08 8.85
C ASP A 92 18.86 -3.06 8.71
N ARG A 93 18.15 -3.20 9.84
CA ARG A 93 16.68 -3.12 9.89
C ARG A 93 16.20 -1.76 9.41
N LEU A 94 16.80 -0.68 9.93
CA LEU A 94 16.44 0.68 9.54
C LEU A 94 16.68 0.94 8.05
N ARG A 95 17.82 0.46 7.50
CA ARG A 95 18.13 0.59 6.06
C ARG A 95 17.03 -0.03 5.21
N LEU A 96 16.68 -1.27 5.49
CA LEU A 96 15.65 -2.01 4.78
C LEU A 96 14.26 -1.36 4.95
N GLU A 97 13.89 -0.92 6.15
CA GLU A 97 12.59 -0.27 6.39
C GLU A 97 12.44 1.04 5.61
N ARG A 98 13.52 1.81 5.39
CA ARG A 98 13.46 3.01 4.54
C ARG A 98 13.02 2.68 3.12
N HIS A 99 13.51 1.59 2.55
CA HIS A 99 13.07 1.10 1.23
C HIS A 99 11.62 0.65 1.24
N ARG A 100 11.20 -0.09 2.27
CA ARG A 100 9.81 -0.54 2.43
C ARG A 100 8.83 0.63 2.49
N VAL A 101 9.13 1.63 3.31
CA VAL A 101 8.28 2.83 3.43
C VAL A 101 8.25 3.58 2.09
N ARG A 102 9.40 3.78 1.45
CA ARG A 102 9.48 4.46 0.14
C ARG A 102 8.63 3.76 -0.92
N ALA A 103 8.73 2.43 -1.03
CA ALA A 103 7.98 1.67 -2.02
C ALA A 103 6.47 1.71 -1.76
N ARG A 104 6.03 1.63 -0.49
CA ARG A 104 4.61 1.77 -0.12
C ARG A 104 4.05 3.15 -0.49
N VAL A 105 4.80 4.22 -0.19
CA VAL A 105 4.40 5.57 -0.58
C VAL A 105 4.33 5.71 -2.09
N ALA A 106 5.32 5.17 -2.83
CA ALA A 106 5.32 5.20 -4.29
C ALA A 106 4.15 4.38 -4.90
N ALA A 107 3.78 3.25 -4.29
CA ALA A 107 2.61 2.47 -4.72
C ALA A 107 1.31 3.27 -4.53
N LEU A 108 1.12 3.87 -3.36
CA LEU A 108 -0.06 4.71 -3.08
C LEU A 108 -0.16 5.92 -4.03
N GLN A 109 0.97 6.54 -4.36
CA GLN A 109 1.03 7.62 -5.35
C GLN A 109 0.60 7.13 -6.73
N ARG A 110 1.14 5.98 -7.19
CA ARG A 110 0.75 5.36 -8.46
C ARG A 110 -0.75 5.07 -8.53
N ASP A 111 -1.32 4.53 -7.46
CA ASP A 111 -2.76 4.22 -7.39
C ASP A 111 -3.62 5.49 -7.43
N ARG A 112 -3.22 6.52 -6.67
CA ARG A 112 -3.89 7.83 -6.65
C ARG A 112 -3.86 8.49 -8.03
N ASP A 113 -2.72 8.44 -8.71
CA ASP A 113 -2.56 9.05 -10.03
C ASP A 113 -3.28 8.25 -11.12
N ALA A 114 -3.38 6.93 -10.98
CA ALA A 114 -4.22 6.10 -11.84
C ALA A 114 -5.72 6.43 -11.66
N LEU A 115 -6.17 6.60 -10.41
CA LEU A 115 -7.54 7.00 -10.11
C LEU A 115 -7.87 8.38 -10.69
N ARG A 116 -7.01 9.37 -10.48
CA ARG A 116 -7.19 10.73 -11.03
C ARG A 116 -7.32 10.73 -12.54
N ARG A 117 -6.47 9.99 -13.25
CA ARG A 117 -6.54 9.84 -14.71
C ARG A 117 -7.88 9.26 -15.14
N ARG A 118 -8.31 8.17 -14.51
CA ARG A 118 -9.62 7.54 -14.79
C ARG A 118 -10.80 8.48 -14.58
N ILE A 119 -10.76 9.32 -13.53
CA ILE A 119 -11.82 10.31 -13.27
C ILE A 119 -11.81 11.40 -14.36
N SER A 120 -10.63 11.93 -14.73
CA SER A 120 -10.49 12.94 -15.80
C SER A 120 -11.08 12.45 -17.12
N GLU A 121 -10.74 11.22 -17.52
CA GLU A 121 -11.25 10.60 -18.74
C GLU A 121 -12.79 10.48 -18.74
N LEU A 122 -13.41 10.17 -17.59
CA LEU A 122 -14.86 10.11 -17.48
C LEU A 122 -15.54 11.48 -17.60
N ASP A 123 -14.95 12.52 -17.01
CA ASP A 123 -15.48 13.89 -17.14
C ASP A 123 -15.32 14.41 -18.58
N GLU A 124 -14.20 14.12 -19.24
CA GLU A 124 -13.94 14.48 -20.65
C GLU A 124 -14.83 13.72 -21.64
N ALA A 125 -15.21 12.48 -21.33
CA ALA A 125 -16.10 11.67 -22.16
C ALA A 125 -17.60 12.01 -22.00
N GLN A 126 -17.99 12.87 -21.04
CA GLN A 126 -19.39 13.22 -20.74
C GLN A 126 -19.85 14.66 -21.11
N PRO A 127 -19.35 15.34 -22.15
CA PRO A 127 -19.85 16.69 -22.47
C PRO A 127 -21.34 16.67 -22.88
N ASP A 128 -21.80 15.57 -23.49
CA ASP A 128 -23.14 15.49 -24.07
C ASP A 128 -24.21 15.04 -23.07
N VAL A 129 -23.90 14.16 -22.11
CA VAL A 129 -24.91 13.66 -21.14
C VAL A 129 -25.34 14.75 -20.14
N ARG A 130 -24.41 15.63 -19.72
CA ARG A 130 -24.72 16.74 -18.81
C ARG A 130 -25.45 17.90 -19.50
N ARG A 131 -25.25 18.10 -20.81
CA ARG A 131 -25.97 19.11 -21.62
C ARG A 131 -27.33 18.62 -22.12
N ALA A 132 -27.47 17.34 -22.49
CA ALA A 132 -28.72 16.77 -22.96
C ALA A 132 -29.81 16.67 -21.88
N ARG A 133 -29.43 16.68 -20.59
CA ARG A 133 -30.39 16.64 -19.47
C ARG A 133 -31.01 17.99 -19.13
N ARG A 134 -30.51 19.10 -19.68
CA ARG A 134 -31.22 20.38 -19.64
C ARG A 134 -32.10 20.44 -20.89
N PRO A 135 -33.43 20.21 -20.79
CA PRO A 135 -34.29 20.33 -21.96
C PRO A 135 -34.12 21.74 -22.54
N ALA A 136 -33.64 21.79 -23.78
CA ALA A 136 -33.56 23.01 -24.56
C ALA A 136 -34.95 23.26 -25.16
N GLY A 137 -35.64 24.29 -24.66
CA GLY A 137 -36.78 24.90 -25.34
C GLY A 137 -38.14 24.61 -24.72
N GLY A 138 -38.63 25.58 -23.95
CA GLY A 138 -40.03 25.82 -23.67
C GLY A 138 -40.11 27.21 -23.05
N ALA A 139 -40.88 28.11 -23.65
CA ALA A 139 -41.10 29.45 -23.14
C ALA A 139 -41.40 29.41 -21.63
N ARG A 140 -40.94 30.42 -20.89
CA ARG A 140 -41.49 30.71 -19.57
C ARG A 140 -42.97 31.06 -19.80
N ASP A 141 -43.85 30.07 -19.72
CA ASP A 141 -45.19 30.30 -19.22
C ASP A 141 -44.99 30.67 -17.75
N ASP A 142 -45.37 31.90 -17.47
CA ASP A 142 -45.52 32.57 -16.19
C ASP A 142 -46.64 31.93 -15.35
N GLY A 143 -46.57 30.61 -15.18
CA GLY A 143 -47.44 29.84 -14.31
C GLY A 143 -46.60 28.87 -13.50
N SER A 144 -46.11 29.33 -12.35
CA SER A 144 -45.65 28.39 -11.32
C SER A 144 -46.85 27.50 -10.97
N PRO A 145 -46.72 26.17 -10.92
CA PRO A 145 -47.80 25.29 -10.46
C PRO A 145 -48.12 25.50 -8.97
N PHE A 146 -47.39 26.41 -8.31
CA PHE A 146 -47.56 26.85 -6.93
C PHE A 146 -48.17 28.25 -6.80
N ASP A 147 -48.49 28.96 -7.89
CA ASP A 147 -49.13 30.29 -7.85
C ASP A 147 -50.66 30.22 -7.75
N GLY A 148 -51.17 29.19 -7.07
CA GLY A 148 -52.56 29.11 -6.63
C GLY A 148 -52.66 29.61 -5.19
N GLY A 149 -53.21 30.82 -5.01
CA GLY A 149 -53.38 31.46 -3.71
C GLY A 149 -53.96 30.54 -2.63
N GLY A 150 -53.13 30.21 -1.65
CA GLY A 150 -53.50 29.51 -0.43
C GLY A 150 -52.45 29.84 0.63
N ALA A 151 -52.90 30.46 1.72
CA ALA A 151 -52.11 31.02 2.82
C ALA A 151 -50.77 30.32 3.11
N ALA A 152 -49.70 31.12 3.19
CA ALA A 152 -48.43 30.72 3.74
C ALA A 152 -48.61 30.30 5.21
N GLU A 153 -48.77 29.00 5.45
CA GLU A 153 -48.52 28.43 6.76
C GLU A 153 -47.00 28.30 6.89
N ALA A 154 -46.42 29.17 7.71
CA ALA A 154 -45.00 29.22 7.98
C ALA A 154 -44.53 27.86 8.51
N ILE A 155 -43.77 27.13 7.70
CA ILE A 155 -43.03 25.96 8.18
C ILE A 155 -42.05 26.48 9.24
N PRO A 156 -42.14 26.05 10.51
CA PRO A 156 -41.17 26.47 11.51
C PRO A 156 -39.79 26.00 11.06
N ALA A 157 -38.83 26.92 11.09
CA ALA A 157 -37.42 26.61 10.88
C ALA A 157 -37.05 25.39 11.74
N PRO A 158 -36.28 24.43 11.21
CA PRO A 158 -35.75 23.36 12.06
C PRO A 158 -34.97 24.03 13.18
N ALA A 159 -35.42 23.77 14.42
CA ALA A 159 -34.75 24.22 15.61
C ALA A 159 -33.26 23.86 15.51
N ALA A 160 -32.41 24.81 15.87
CA ALA A 160 -30.99 24.59 16.07
C ALA A 160 -30.81 23.44 17.07
N GLY A 161 -30.61 22.24 16.52
CA GLY A 161 -30.25 21.04 17.25
C GLY A 161 -28.73 20.97 17.29
N ASP A 162 -28.23 21.31 18.47
CA ASP A 162 -26.92 21.00 19.06
C ASP A 162 -25.79 20.58 18.12
N GLU A 163 -24.75 21.42 18.08
CA GLU A 163 -23.42 21.07 17.60
C GLU A 163 -22.84 19.95 18.48
N THR A 164 -23.11 18.69 18.18
CA THR A 164 -22.22 17.62 18.64
C THR A 164 -20.97 17.68 17.79
N SER A 165 -19.99 18.45 18.29
CA SER A 165 -18.59 18.32 17.90
C SER A 165 -18.19 16.84 17.93
N ALA A 166 -17.94 16.26 16.76
CA ALA A 166 -17.27 14.98 16.68
C ALA A 166 -15.79 15.22 16.98
N THR A 167 -15.45 15.26 18.27
CA THR A 167 -14.06 15.20 18.74
C THR A 167 -13.46 13.87 18.24
N PRO A 168 -12.28 13.89 17.57
CA PRO A 168 -11.62 12.66 17.17
C PRO A 168 -11.23 11.84 18.42
N PRO A 169 -11.30 10.50 18.38
CA PRO A 169 -10.94 9.68 19.54
C PRO A 169 -9.46 9.86 19.90
N PRO A 170 -9.11 9.88 21.20
CA PRO A 170 -7.72 9.94 21.63
C PRO A 170 -6.95 8.66 21.25
N PRO A 171 -5.60 8.73 21.15
CA PRO A 171 -4.78 7.57 20.85
C PRO A 171 -4.85 6.54 21.99
N ALA A 172 -4.76 5.25 21.64
CA ALA A 172 -4.75 4.15 22.59
C ALA A 172 -3.45 4.16 23.42
N GLU A 173 -3.59 4.40 24.73
CA GLU A 173 -2.56 4.13 25.73
C GLU A 173 -2.79 2.71 26.27
N ASP A 174 -1.84 1.81 25.98
CA ASP A 174 -1.80 0.46 26.54
C ASP A 174 -0.90 0.51 27.79
N ASP A 175 -1.51 0.79 28.95
CA ASP A 175 -0.86 0.66 30.26
C ASP A 175 -1.51 -0.51 31.02
N ALA A 176 -0.86 -1.67 30.95
CA ALA A 176 -1.16 -2.80 31.83
C ALA A 176 -0.35 -2.66 33.14
N PRO A 177 -0.94 -2.95 34.31
CA PRO A 177 -0.27 -2.73 35.59
C PRO A 177 0.85 -3.75 35.83
N ILE A 178 2.01 -3.22 36.23
CA ILE A 178 3.07 -3.96 36.92
C ILE A 178 2.48 -4.50 38.23
N LYS A 179 2.44 -5.83 38.38
CA LYS A 179 2.29 -6.47 39.69
C LYS A 179 3.65 -6.48 40.39
N LEU A 180 3.64 -6.00 41.64
CA LEU A 180 4.77 -5.98 42.58
C LEU A 180 5.32 -7.38 42.85
#